data_AF-A0A0E0E2T2-F1
#
_entry.id   AF-A0A0E0E2T2-F1
#
_cell.length_a   1.000
_cell.length_b   1.000
_cell.length_c   1.000
_cell.angle_alpha   90.00
_cell.angle_beta   90.00
_cell.angle_gamma   90.00
#
_symmetry.space_group_name_H-M   'P 1'
#
loop_
_entity.id
_entity.type
_entity.pdbx_description
1 polymer ?
#
loop_
_entity_poly.entity_id
_entity_poly.type
_entity_poly.pdbx_seq_one_letter_code
_entity_poly.pdbx_strand_id
1 'polypeptide(L)'
;MLSSLRVGRVWLCDADPATLHAFANTGVELVIGVLNECLATVSTPSGAASWVRSVIQPALPATKIVVLTVGNEVLTGANSSSLSRSLPPAMQCLHDALA
;
A
#
# COMPACT_ATOMS: atom_id res chain seq x y z
N MET A 1 -12.36 -3.22 20.93
CA MET A 1 -13.39 -2.18 20.67
C MET A 1 -13.35 -1.67 19.21
N LEU A 2 -13.20 -2.55 18.21
CA LEU A 2 -13.35 -2.21 16.77
C LEU A 2 -14.50 -2.95 16.09
N SER A 3 -15.00 -4.04 16.68
CA SER A 3 -16.12 -4.84 16.13
C SER A 3 -17.50 -4.18 16.22
N SER A 4 -17.62 -3.06 16.94
CA SER A 4 -18.89 -2.37 17.16
C SER A 4 -19.14 -1.21 16.19
N LEU A 5 -18.12 -0.81 15.43
CA LEU A 5 -18.25 0.17 14.36
C LEU A 5 -18.40 -0.62 13.07
N ARG A 6 -19.51 -0.41 12.35
CA ARG A 6 -19.82 -1.07 11.08
C ARG A 6 -18.94 -0.52 9.95
N VAL A 7 -17.62 -0.53 10.17
CA VAL A 7 -16.59 0.03 9.30
C VAL A 7 -16.24 -1.03 8.28
N GLY A 8 -16.71 -0.84 7.05
CA GLY A 8 -16.40 -1.75 5.95
C GLY A 8 -14.97 -1.60 5.43
N ARG A 9 -14.37 -0.40 5.56
CA ARG A 9 -13.06 -0.05 5.00
C ARG A 9 -12.24 0.83 5.94
N VAL A 10 -10.97 0.48 6.15
CA VAL A 10 -10.00 1.28 6.91
C VAL A 10 -8.85 1.68 5.98
N TRP A 11 -8.53 2.98 5.96
CA TRP A 11 -7.35 3.49 5.28
C TRP A 11 -6.17 3.53 6.26
N LEU A 12 -5.11 2.81 5.93
CA LEU A 12 -3.86 2.78 6.67
C LEU A 12 -2.80 3.53 5.85
N CYS A 13 -2.38 4.69 6.35
CA CYS A 13 -1.32 5.47 5.74
C CYS A 13 0.05 4.79 5.89
N ASP A 14 0.23 3.96 6.91
CA ASP A 14 1.43 3.18 7.14
C ASP A 14 1.10 1.69 7.19
N ALA A 15 1.83 0.90 6.42
CA ALA A 15 1.65 -0.54 6.32
C ALA A 15 2.46 -1.27 7.41
N ASP A 16 2.40 -0.76 8.64
CA ASP A 16 3.11 -1.32 9.77
C ASP A 16 2.66 -2.79 10.00
N PRO A 17 3.60 -3.75 10.09
CA PRO A 17 3.26 -5.16 10.22
C PRO A 17 2.38 -5.46 11.44
N ALA A 18 2.58 -4.77 12.57
CA ALA A 18 1.76 -5.00 13.76
C ALA A 18 0.32 -4.54 13.54
N THR A 19 0.13 -3.45 12.79
CA THR A 19 -1.18 -2.96 12.39
C THR A 19 -1.87 -3.94 11.44
N LEU A 20 -1.17 -4.46 10.43
CA LEU A 20 -1.74 -5.47 9.52
C LEU A 20 -2.15 -6.73 10.29
N HIS A 21 -1.31 -7.21 11.21
CA HIS A 21 -1.64 -8.35 12.06
C HIS A 21 -2.87 -8.12 12.94
N ALA A 22 -3.11 -6.91 13.43
CA ALA A 22 -4.30 -6.59 14.24
C ALA A 22 -5.62 -6.75 13.46
N PHE A 23 -5.58 -6.62 12.14
CA PHE A 23 -6.74 -6.80 11.27
C PHE A 23 -6.86 -8.22 10.70
N ALA A 24 -5.93 -9.12 11.02
CA ALA A 24 -5.98 -10.51 10.58
C ALA A 24 -7.27 -11.21 11.08
N ASN A 25 -7.95 -11.91 10.18
CA ASN A 25 -9.19 -12.65 10.44
C ASN A 25 -10.38 -11.79 10.94
N THR A 26 -10.29 -10.46 10.83
CA THR A 26 -11.39 -9.55 11.25
C THR A 26 -12.46 -9.38 10.17
N GLY A 27 -12.14 -9.69 8.91
CA GLY A 27 -13.02 -9.47 7.75
C GLY A 27 -13.11 -8.01 7.29
N VAL A 28 -12.39 -7.09 7.94
CA VAL A 28 -12.33 -5.68 7.57
C VAL A 28 -11.50 -5.51 6.29
N GLU A 29 -11.99 -4.71 5.34
CA GLU A 29 -11.24 -4.37 4.13
C GLU A 29 -10.20 -3.28 4.43
N LEU A 30 -8.96 -3.51 4.02
CA LEU A 30 -7.86 -2.57 4.21
C LEU A 30 -7.50 -1.88 2.90
N VAL A 31 -7.31 -0.57 2.99
CA VAL A 31 -6.69 0.26 1.97
C VAL A 31 -5.29 0.63 2.46
N ILE A 32 -4.25 0.22 1.74
CA ILE A 32 -2.86 0.42 2.14
C ILE A 32 -2.20 1.50 1.29
N GLY A 33 -1.54 2.45 1.94
CA GLY A 33 -0.70 3.46 1.28
C GLY A 33 0.72 3.00 1.01
N VAL A 34 1.18 3.17 -0.23
CA VAL A 34 2.62 3.17 -0.56
C VAL A 34 3.15 4.57 -0.26
N LEU A 35 4.12 4.65 0.64
CA LEU A 35 4.70 5.92 1.06
C LEU A 35 5.52 6.56 -0.07
N ASN A 36 5.65 7.89 -0.03
CA ASN A 36 6.30 8.66 -1.10
C ASN A 36 7.78 8.29 -1.28
N GLU A 37 8.47 7.93 -0.21
CA GLU A 37 9.86 7.45 -0.19
C GLU A 37 10.02 6.10 -0.89
N CYS A 38 8.98 5.27 -0.93
CA CYS A 38 9.02 3.99 -1.63
C CYS A 38 8.81 4.15 -3.14
N LEU A 39 8.28 5.30 -3.62
CA LEU A 39 7.93 5.51 -5.03
C LEU A 39 9.10 5.25 -5.98
N ALA A 40 10.31 5.69 -5.63
CA ALA A 40 11.49 5.45 -6.45
C ALA A 40 11.80 3.96 -6.56
N THR A 41 11.73 3.22 -5.45
CA THR A 41 11.96 1.77 -5.41
C THR A 41 10.90 1.01 -6.22
N VAL A 42 9.63 1.32 -5.98
CA VAL A 42 8.51 0.62 -6.64
C VAL A 42 8.31 1.04 -8.09
N SER A 43 9.00 2.08 -8.57
CA SER A 43 9.01 2.45 -9.99
C SER A 43 9.78 1.49 -10.90
N THR A 44 10.37 0.44 -10.32
CA THR A 44 11.06 -0.64 -11.03
C THR A 44 10.36 -1.99 -10.79
N PRO A 45 10.35 -2.93 -11.75
CA PRO A 45 9.69 -4.23 -11.57
C PRO A 45 10.26 -5.04 -10.40
N SER A 46 11.58 -5.08 -10.25
CA SER A 46 12.24 -5.80 -9.16
C SER A 46 11.96 -5.17 -7.79
N GLY A 47 11.96 -3.84 -7.71
CA GLY A 47 11.66 -3.11 -6.48
C GLY A 47 10.20 -3.25 -6.07
N ALA A 48 9.26 -3.18 -7.02
CA ALA A 48 7.84 -3.43 -6.77
C ALA A 48 7.61 -4.86 -6.26
N ALA A 49 8.19 -5.87 -6.92
CA ALA A 49 8.07 -7.26 -6.48
C ALA A 49 8.66 -7.48 -5.08
N SER A 50 9.80 -6.86 -4.77
CA SER A 50 10.39 -6.94 -3.44
C SER A 50 9.50 -6.30 -2.38
N TRP A 51 8.94 -5.13 -2.68
CA TRP A 51 8.05 -4.41 -1.76
C TRP A 51 6.76 -5.20 -1.48
N VAL A 52 6.13 -5.76 -2.52
CA VAL A 52 4.95 -6.63 -2.37
C VAL A 52 5.26 -7.83 -1.50
N ARG A 53 6.41 -8.49 -1.69
CA ARG A 53 6.83 -9.64 -0.87
C ARG A 53 7.11 -9.27 0.59
N SER A 54 7.63 -8.07 0.86
CA SER A 54 7.96 -7.66 2.22
C SER A 54 6.76 -7.10 2.99
N VAL A 55 5.85 -6.39 2.31
CA VAL A 55 4.76 -5.64 2.96
C VAL A 55 3.42 -6.37 2.83
N ILE A 56 3.09 -6.87 1.65
CA ILE A 56 1.74 -7.39 1.35
C ILE A 56 1.67 -8.89 1.59
N GLN A 57 2.65 -9.65 1.10
CA GLN A 57 2.64 -11.11 1.19
C GLN A 57 2.55 -11.66 2.62
N PRO A 58 3.20 -11.09 3.65
CA PRO A 58 3.09 -11.59 5.03
C PRO A 58 1.70 -11.39 5.65
N ALA A 59 0.95 -10.41 5.15
CA ALA A 59 -0.38 -10.09 5.65
C ALA A 59 -1.48 -10.94 4.99
N LEU A 60 -1.23 -11.51 3.82
CA LEU A 60 -2.18 -12.36 3.09
C LEU A 60 -1.99 -13.84 3.46
N PRO A 61 -3.08 -14.65 3.44
CA PRO A 61 -4.48 -14.28 3.16
C PRO A 61 -5.26 -13.81 4.40
N ALA A 62 -4.60 -13.74 5.56
CA ALA A 62 -5.28 -13.47 6.84
C ALA A 62 -5.91 -12.08 6.91
N THR A 63 -5.34 -11.09 6.23
CA THR A 63 -5.90 -9.74 6.07
C THR A 63 -6.53 -9.55 4.70
N LYS A 64 -7.60 -8.75 4.62
CA LYS A 64 -8.31 -8.49 3.36
C LYS A 64 -7.88 -7.12 2.80
N ILE A 65 -6.80 -7.09 2.03
CA ILE A 65 -6.30 -5.89 1.37
C ILE A 65 -7.04 -5.72 0.04
N VAL A 66 -7.75 -4.61 -0.15
CA VAL A 66 -8.61 -4.38 -1.33
C VAL A 66 -8.09 -3.29 -2.26
N VAL A 67 -7.35 -2.32 -1.74
CA VAL A 67 -6.83 -1.20 -2.53
C VAL A 67 -5.43 -0.85 -2.05
N LEU A 68 -4.54 -0.58 -3.00
CA LEU A 68 -3.23 0.01 -2.77
C LEU A 68 -3.22 1.42 -3.34
N THR A 69 -3.04 2.43 -2.48
CA THR A 69 -2.91 3.83 -2.89
C THR A 69 -1.44 4.18 -3.06
N VAL A 70 -1.04 4.67 -4.22
CA VAL A 70 0.37 4.93 -4.54
C VAL A 70 0.71 6.39 -4.29
N GLY A 71 1.42 6.67 -3.20
CA GLY A 71 1.83 7.99 -2.76
C GLY A 71 0.71 8.80 -2.09
N ASN A 72 1.11 9.76 -1.24
CA ASN A 72 0.24 10.74 -0.61
C ASN A 72 0.56 12.13 -1.17
N GLU A 73 -0.39 12.75 -1.86
CA GLU A 73 -0.27 14.14 -2.36
C GLU A 73 0.96 14.38 -3.28
N VAL A 74 1.30 13.38 -4.09
CA VAL A 74 2.46 13.37 -4.99
C VAL A 74 2.48 14.53 -5.98
N LEU A 75 1.32 15.08 -6.32
CA LEU A 75 1.15 16.14 -7.31
C LEU A 75 1.10 17.55 -6.69
N THR A 76 1.04 17.66 -5.35
CA THR A 76 0.85 18.93 -4.63
C THR A 76 1.94 19.23 -3.60
N GLY A 77 2.81 18.27 -3.27
CA GLY A 77 3.91 18.45 -2.30
C GLY A 77 5.14 19.22 -2.84
N ALA A 78 6.06 19.60 -1.95
CA ALA A 78 7.29 20.32 -2.30
C ALA A 78 8.20 19.57 -3.31
N ASN A 79 8.10 18.24 -3.35
CA ASN A 79 8.88 17.37 -4.22
C ASN A 79 8.12 16.88 -5.48
N SER A 80 7.01 17.56 -5.84
CA SER A 80 6.07 17.11 -6.88
C SER A 80 6.71 16.86 -8.24
N SER A 81 7.72 17.64 -8.64
CA SER A 81 8.35 17.52 -9.97
C SER A 81 9.17 16.24 -10.16
N SER A 82 9.72 15.69 -9.08
CA SER A 82 10.50 14.45 -9.11
C SER A 82 9.60 13.22 -8.88
N LEU A 83 8.67 13.30 -7.93
CA LEU A 83 7.81 12.18 -7.56
C LEU A 83 6.71 11.92 -8.62
N SER A 84 6.20 12.96 -9.29
CA SER A 84 5.22 12.81 -10.39
C SER A 84 5.75 11.98 -11.55
N ARG A 85 7.05 12.01 -11.84
CA ARG A 85 7.67 11.21 -12.90
C ARG A 85 7.79 9.73 -12.53
N SER A 86 7.95 9.41 -11.25
CA SER A 86 8.01 8.04 -10.74
C SER A 86 6.64 7.42 -10.50
N LEU A 87 5.58 8.22 -10.44
CA LEU A 87 4.23 7.75 -10.12
C LEU A 87 3.64 6.80 -11.17
N PRO A 88 3.59 7.13 -12.48
CA PRO A 88 3.09 6.19 -13.49
C PRO A 88 3.83 4.84 -13.52
N PRO A 89 5.18 4.79 -13.58
CA PRO A 89 5.88 3.51 -13.56
C PRO A 89 5.72 2.76 -12.24
N ALA A 90 5.59 3.45 -11.10
CA ALA A 90 5.30 2.81 -9.81
C ALA A 90 3.95 2.11 -9.79
N MET A 91 2.89 2.77 -10.29
CA MET A 91 1.56 2.16 -10.39
C MET A 91 1.57 0.93 -11.29
N GLN A 92 2.25 1.01 -12.44
CA GLN A 92 2.33 -0.12 -13.37
C GLN A 92 3.11 -1.29 -12.78
N CYS A 93 4.30 -1.05 -12.24
CA CYS A 93 5.14 -2.12 -11.68
C CYS A 93 4.47 -2.80 -10.47
N LEU A 94 3.76 -2.04 -9.63
CA LEU A 94 3.00 -2.61 -8.52
C LEU A 94 1.80 -3.43 -9.01
N HIS A 95 1.10 -2.96 -10.04
CA HIS A 95 0.01 -3.73 -10.64
C HIS A 95 0.51 -5.06 -11.21
N ASP A 96 1.61 -5.02 -11.96
CA ASP A 96 2.23 -6.21 -12.56
C ASP A 96 2.78 -7.18 -11.48
N ALA A 97 3.25 -6.67 -10.35
CA ALA A 97 3.75 -7.50 -9.25
C ALA A 97 2.63 -8.18 -8.43
N LEU A 98 1.39 -7.75 -8.58
CA LEU A 98 0.21 -8.29 -7.89
C LEU A 98 -0.62 -9.24 -8.78
N ALA A 99 -0.38 -9.22 -10.10
CA ALA A 99 -1.01 -10.10 -11.09
C ALA A 99 -0.48 -11.54 -10.98
#